data_AF-A0A7T8JVY5-F1
#
_entry.id   AF-A0A7T8JVY5-F1
#
_cell.length_a   1.000
_cell.length_b   1.000
_cell.length_c   1.000
_cell.angle_alpha   90.00
_cell.angle_beta   90.00
_cell.angle_gamma   90.00
#
_symmetry.space_group_name_H-M   'P 1'
#
loop_
_entity.id
_entity.type
_entity.pdbx_description
1 polymer ?
#
loop_
_entity_poly.entity_id
_entity_poly.type
_entity_poly.pdbx_seq_one_letter_code
_entity_poly.pdbx_strand_id
1 'polypeptide(L)' 'MLPYWFPKGLRVGAKEHLEVMRDIVKPWMDATYPECNYYWQQDGAPGHKAKAVQQWCQQI' A
#
# COMPACT_ATOMS: atom_id res chain seq x y z
N MET A 1 10.42 -2.17 8.13
CA MET A 1 9.07 -2.64 8.50
C MET A 1 9.05 -4.16 8.50
N LEU A 2 8.39 -4.77 9.49
CA LEU A 2 8.12 -6.22 9.49
C LEU A 2 6.97 -6.52 8.51
N PRO A 3 6.99 -7.66 7.79
CA PRO A 3 5.91 -8.01 6.87
C PRO A 3 4.53 -8.01 7.54
N TYR A 4 3.51 -7.51 6.83
CA TYR A 4 2.12 -7.67 7.23
C TYR A 4 1.59 -9.01 6.74
N TRP A 5 1.08 -9.82 7.67
CA TRP A 5 0.52 -11.12 7.37
C TRP A 5 -1.00 -11.04 7.30
N PHE A 6 -1.54 -11.32 6.11
CA PHE A 6 -2.98 -11.46 5.94
C PHE A 6 -3.49 -12.76 6.57
N PRO A 7 -4.76 -12.78 7.05
CA PRO A 7 -5.40 -14.02 7.49
C PRO A 7 -5.36 -15.10 6.41
N LYS A 8 -5.15 -16.35 6.86
CA LYS A 8 -5.09 -17.50 5.96
C LYS A 8 -6.39 -17.63 5.15
N GLY A 9 -6.26 -17.78 3.83
CA GLY A 9 -7.39 -17.95 2.91
C GLY A 9 -8.04 -16.64 2.46
N LEU A 10 -7.60 -15.48 2.98
CA LEU A 10 -8.06 -14.19 2.49
C LEU A 10 -7.48 -13.94 1.08
N ARG A 11 -8.37 -13.62 0.13
CA ARG A 11 -7.97 -13.12 -1.18
C ARG A 11 -7.84 -11.61 -1.10
N VAL A 12 -6.62 -11.10 -1.23
CA VAL A 12 -6.35 -9.66 -1.18
C VAL A 12 -6.91 -8.98 -2.42
N GLY A 13 -7.89 -8.09 -2.21
CA GLY A 13 -8.44 -7.21 -3.22
C GLY A 13 -7.95 -5.78 -3.07
N ALA A 14 -8.60 -4.85 -3.76
CA ALA A 14 -8.25 -3.44 -3.70
C ALA A 14 -8.45 -2.82 -2.31
N LYS A 15 -9.49 -3.25 -1.59
CA LYS A 15 -9.82 -2.73 -0.27
C LYS A 15 -8.75 -3.12 0.75
N GLU A 16 -8.47 -4.41 0.86
CA GLU A 16 -7.50 -4.96 1.81
C GLU A 16 -6.10 -4.43 1.53
N HIS A 17 -5.75 -4.30 0.24
CA HIS A 17 -4.50 -3.66 -0.18
C HIS A 17 -4.39 -2.21 0.28
N LEU A 18 -5.43 -1.41 0.01
CA LEU A 18 -5.44 0.01 0.35
C LEU A 18 -5.37 0.24 1.87
N GLU A 19 -6.06 -0.60 2.66
CA GLU A 19 -6.01 -0.56 4.13
C GLU A 19 -4.58 -0.77 4.62
N VAL A 20 -3.87 -1.79 4.13
CA VAL A 20 -2.46 -2.03 4.52
C VAL A 20 -1.55 -0.91 4.06
N MET A 21 -1.73 -0.40 2.84
CA MET A 21 -0.91 0.72 2.36
C MET A 21 -1.10 1.98 3.23
N ARG A 22 -2.34 2.31 3.57
CA ARG A 22 -2.69 3.50 4.35
C ARG A 22 -2.27 3.38 5.82
N ASP A 23 -2.55 2.25 6.45
CA ASP A 23 -2.47 2.14 7.91
C ASP A 23 -1.12 1.60 8.40
N ILE A 24 -0.35 0.96 7.52
CA ILE A 24 0.90 0.29 7.89
C ILE A 24 2.08 0.81 7.07
N VAL A 25 1.95 0.80 5.74
CA VAL A 25 3.08 1.12 4.86
C VAL A 25 3.40 2.61 4.86
N LYS A 26 2.42 3.48 4.63
CA LYS A 26 2.65 4.94 4.57
C LYS A 26 3.20 5.51 5.88
N PRO A 27 2.66 5.20 7.08
CA PRO A 27 3.24 5.67 8.33
C PRO A 27 4.69 5.21 8.53
N TRP A 28 5.01 3.98 8.13
CA TRP A 28 6.40 3.51 8.18
C TRP A 28 7.30 4.24 7.18
N MET A 29 6.81 4.50 5.97
CA MET A 29 7.56 5.26 4.96
C MET A 29 7.83 6.68 5.44
N ASP A 30 6.84 7.36 6.02
CA ASP A 30 7.00 8.73 6.54
C ASP A 30 8.00 8.81 7.69
N ALA A 31 8.02 7.80 8.56
CA ALA A 31 9.01 7.72 9.64
C ALA A 31 10.42 7.37 9.14
N THR A 32 10.54 6.60 8.06
CA THR A 32 11.83 6.11 7.55
C THR A 32 12.47 7.07 6.55
N TYR A 33 11.64 7.73 5.74
CA TYR A 33 12.00 8.64 4.66
C TYR A 33 11.27 9.97 4.84
N PRO A 34 11.61 10.76 5.87
CA PRO A 34 10.88 11.99 6.22
C PRO A 34 10.95 13.08 5.14
N GLU A 35 11.92 12.99 4.22
CA GLU A 35 12.08 13.90 3.08
C GLU A 35 11.33 13.44 1.82
N CYS A 36 10.55 12.34 1.91
CA CYS A 36 9.82 11.75 0.79
C CYS A 36 10.71 11.40 -0.43
N ASN A 37 11.98 11.07 -0.19
CA ASN A 37 12.95 10.73 -1.21
C ASN A 37 12.87 9.25 -1.63
N TYR A 38 11.68 8.77 -1.97
CA TYR A 38 11.43 7.40 -2.40
C TYR A 38 10.55 7.33 -3.65
N TYR A 39 10.57 6.18 -4.32
CA TYR A 39 9.60 5.82 -5.35
C TYR A 39 8.79 4.60 -4.92
N TRP A 40 7.48 4.66 -5.14
CA TRP A 40 6.59 3.54 -4.90
C TRP A 40 6.52 2.64 -6.14
N GLN A 41 6.88 1.37 -5.99
CA GLN A 41 6.85 0.38 -7.07
C GLN A 41 6.02 -0.84 -6.66
N GLN A 42 5.09 -1.25 -7.54
CA GLN A 42 4.28 -2.46 -7.39
C GLN A 42 4.14 -3.18 -8.73
N ASP A 43 3.66 -4.43 -8.69
CA ASP A 43 3.29 -5.17 -9.89
C ASP A 43 1.90 -4.74 -10.42
N GLY A 44 1.52 -5.29 -11.58
CA GLY A 44 0.28 -4.95 -12.27
C GLY A 44 -0.98 -5.70 -11.79
N ALA A 45 -1.02 -6.21 -10.55
CA ALA A 45 -2.17 -6.97 -10.05
C ALA A 45 -3.47 -6.13 -10.09
N PRO A 46 -4.65 -6.75 -10.32
CA PRO A 46 -5.92 -6.02 -10.44
C PRO A 46 -6.25 -5.14 -9.22
N GLY A 47 -5.94 -5.61 -8.00
CA GLY A 47 -6.12 -4.82 -6.78
C GLY A 47 -5.28 -3.55 -6.76
N HIS A 48 -4.04 -3.61 -7.24
CA HIS A 48 -3.12 -2.46 -7.27
C HIS A 48 -3.56 -1.42 -8.30
N LYS A 49 -4.11 -1.85 -9.43
CA LYS A 49 -4.61 -0.97 -10.50
C LYS A 49 -6.04 -0.47 -10.28
N ALA A 50 -6.69 -0.86 -9.19
CA ALA A 50 -8.04 -0.44 -8.91
C ALA A 50 -8.12 1.09 -8.76
N LYS A 51 -9.23 1.69 -9.22
CA LYS A 51 -9.42 3.14 -9.23
C LYS A 51 -9.16 3.79 -7.86
N ALA A 52 -9.70 3.21 -6.79
CA ALA A 52 -9.51 3.73 -5.43
C ALA A 52 -8.04 3.70 -4.98
N VAL A 53 -7.31 2.63 -5.32
CA VAL A 53 -5.88 2.50 -5.00
C VAL A 53 -5.05 3.53 -5.77
N GLN A 54 -5.30 3.66 -7.08
CA GLN A 54 -4.59 4.62 -7.92
C GLN A 54 -4.86 6.08 -7.52
N GLN A 55 -6.11 6.41 -7.18
CA GLN A 55 -6.46 7.73 -6.66
C GLN A 55 -5.75 8.04 -5.35
N TRP A 56 -5.60 7.06 -4.46
CA TRP A 56 -4.85 7.25 -3.23
C TRP A 56 -3.34 7.44 -3.49
N CYS A 57 -2.74 6.65 -4.40
CA CYS A 57 -1.33 6.81 -4.77
C CYS A 57 -1.00 8.21 -5.34
N GLN A 58 -1.98 8.90 -5.93
CA GLN A 58 -1.80 10.26 -6.46
C GLN A 58 -1.85 11.35 -5.37
N GLN A 59 -2.26 11.00 -4.14
CA GLN A 59 -2.46 11.93 -3.03
C GLN A 59 -1.35 11.86 -1.97
N ILE A 60 -0.43 10.89 -2.08
CA ILE A 60 0.58 10.57 -1.06
C ILE A 60 1.99 10.99 -1.44
#